data_AF-A0AAD9HM75-F1
#
_entry.id   AF-A0AAD9HM75-F1
#
_cell.length_a   1.000
_cell.length_b   1.000
_cell.length_c   1.000
_cell.angle_alpha   90.00
_cell.angle_beta   90.00
_cell.angle_gamma   90.00
#
_symmetry.space_group_name_H-M   'P 1'
#
loop_
_entity.id
_entity.type
_entity.pdbx_description
1 polymer ?
#
loop_
_entity_poly.entity_id
_entity_poly.type
_entity_poly.pdbx_seq_one_letter_code
_entity_poly.pdbx_strand_id
1 'polypeptide(L)' 'MYAANEELRRTAGPGTREEGWLYRVAQEKKGVYGPGAVPIEYARHQSETPARQAWDHEWKR' A
#
# COMPACT_ATOMS: atom_id res chain seq x y z
N MET A 1 -3.93 -10.86 6.62
CA MET A 1 -4.02 -10.64 5.16
C MET A 1 -4.36 -11.90 4.35
N TYR A 2 -4.09 -13.12 4.85
CA TYR A 2 -4.43 -14.37 4.15
C TYR A 2 -5.92 -14.49 3.77
N ALA A 3 -6.83 -14.38 4.75
CA ALA A 3 -8.27 -14.54 4.50
C ALA A 3 -8.80 -13.56 3.44
N ALA A 4 -8.41 -12.29 3.51
CA ALA A 4 -8.80 -11.29 2.51
C ALA A 4 -8.31 -11.63 1.09
N ASN A 5 -7.12 -12.22 0.96
CA ASN A 5 -6.59 -12.64 -0.33
C ASN A 5 -7.28 -13.92 -0.85
N GLU A 6 -7.68 -14.84 0.03
CA GLU A 6 -8.47 -16.01 -0.37
C GLU A 6 -9.86 -15.64 -0.87
N GLU A 7 -10.51 -14.64 -0.25
CA GLU A 7 -11.76 -14.08 -0.76
C GLU A 7 -11.55 -13.41 -2.12
N LEU A 8 -10.49 -12.61 -2.26
CA LEU A 8 -10.18 -11.93 -3.52
C LEU A 8 -9.87 -12.92 -4.66
N ARG A 9 -9.28 -14.08 -4.33
CA ARG A 9 -8.97 -15.15 -5.28
C ARG A 9 -10.23 -15.77 -5.89
N ARG A 10 -11.34 -15.76 -5.17
CA ARG A 10 -12.64 -16.30 -5.58
C ARG A 10 -13.63 -15.24 -6.08
N THR A 11 -13.21 -13.98 -6.09
CA THR A 11 -14.07 -12.86 -6.51
C THR A 11 -14.06 -12.74 -8.04
N ALA A 12 -15.24 -12.74 -8.65
CA ALA A 12 -15.44 -12.35 -10.05
C ALA A 12 -15.75 -10.83 -10.15
N GLY A 13 -15.25 -10.18 -11.18
CA GLY A 13 -15.37 -8.73 -11.39
C GLY A 13 -14.12 -7.92 -11.00
N PRO A 14 -14.17 -6.58 -11.11
CA PRO A 14 -15.35 -5.78 -11.47
C PRO A 14 -15.72 -5.89 -12.96
N GLY A 15 -17.02 -5.80 -13.27
CA GLY A 15 -17.52 -5.88 -14.64
C GLY A 15 -17.29 -7.26 -15.27
N THR A 16 -16.67 -7.29 -16.45
CA THR A 16 -16.42 -8.53 -17.22
C THR A 16 -15.11 -9.24 -16.85
N ARG A 17 -14.45 -8.82 -15.77
CA ARG A 17 -13.21 -9.46 -15.31
C ARG A 17 -13.51 -10.83 -14.71
N GLU A 18 -12.73 -11.82 -15.14
CA GLU A 18 -12.81 -13.19 -14.67
C GLU A 18 -12.45 -13.33 -13.19
N GLU A 19 -12.84 -14.47 -12.60
CA GLU A 19 -12.56 -14.79 -11.20
C GLU A 19 -11.06 -14.69 -10.87
N GLY A 20 -10.76 -14.10 -9.72
CA GLY A 20 -9.40 -13.94 -9.22
C GLY A 20 -8.55 -12.95 -10.02
N TRP A 21 -9.13 -12.19 -10.96
CA TRP A 21 -8.39 -11.17 -11.70
C TRP A 21 -7.75 -10.14 -10.75
N LEU A 22 -8.54 -9.61 -9.81
CA LEU A 22 -8.03 -8.68 -8.78
C LEU A 22 -6.92 -9.31 -7.92
N TYR A 23 -7.05 -10.59 -7.58
CA TYR A 23 -6.03 -11.31 -6.84
C TYR A 23 -4.71 -11.37 -7.63
N ARG A 24 -4.74 -11.77 -8.90
CA ARG A 24 -3.53 -11.83 -9.73
C ARG A 24 -2.85 -10.46 -9.87
N VAL A 25 -3.64 -9.39 -10.04
CA VAL A 25 -3.13 -8.02 -10.10
C VAL A 25 -2.48 -7.60 -8.78
N ALA A 26 -3.12 -7.87 -7.64
CA ALA A 26 -2.60 -7.50 -6.32
C ALA A 26 -1.28 -8.21 -5.96
N GLN A 27 -1.02 -9.38 -6.55
CA GLN A 27 0.19 -10.16 -6.29
C GLN A 27 1.41 -9.68 -7.06
N GLU A 28 1.23 -8.81 -8.07
CA GLU A 28 2.34 -8.23 -8.81
C GLU A 28 3.29 -7.46 -7.88
N LYS A 29 4.61 -7.67 -8.04
CA LYS A 29 5.65 -6.97 -7.25
C LYS A 29 6.29 -5.80 -7.99
N LYS A 30 5.54 -5.20 -8.92
CA LYS A 30 6.01 -4.05 -9.71
C LYS A 30 6.34 -2.89 -8.77
N GLY A 31 7.54 -2.33 -8.91
CA GLY A 31 8.00 -1.19 -8.11
C GLY A 31 8.32 -1.49 -6.63
N VAL A 32 8.13 -2.73 -6.15
CA VAL A 32 8.33 -3.06 -4.72
C VAL A 32 9.81 -3.21 -4.34
N TYR A 33 10.65 -3.65 -5.27
CA TYR A 33 12.08 -3.93 -5.00
C TYR A 33 13.04 -2.87 -5.57
N GLY A 34 12.50 -1.78 -6.15
CA GLY A 34 13.29 -0.75 -6.82
C GLY A 34 13.51 0.50 -5.97
N PRO A 35 14.32 1.45 -6.47
CA PRO A 35 14.38 2.81 -5.93
C PRO A 35 12.98 3.44 -5.92
N GLY A 36 12.63 4.15 -4.85
CA GLY A 36 11.31 4.78 -4.69
C GLY A 36 10.18 3.83 -4.28
N ALA A 37 10.47 2.55 -4.00
CA ALA A 37 9.48 1.60 -3.48
C ALA A 37 8.85 2.04 -2.14
N VAL A 38 9.65 2.69 -1.29
CA VAL A 38 9.21 3.29 -0.03
C VAL A 38 9.44 4.81 -0.13
N PRO A 39 8.41 5.64 0.05
CA PRO A 39 8.58 7.08 0.12
C PRO A 39 9.53 7.46 1.27
N ILE A 40 10.62 8.17 0.96
CA ILE A 40 11.66 8.49 1.95
C ILE A 40 11.12 9.33 3.11
N GLU A 41 10.10 10.16 2.86
CA GLU A 41 9.42 10.97 3.89
C GLU A 41 8.72 10.10 4.94
N TYR A 42 8.24 8.92 4.56
CA TYR A 42 7.59 7.97 5.46
C TYR A 42 8.59 7.06 6.18
N ALA A 43 9.80 6.88 5.65
CA ALA A 43 10.87 6.12 6.30
C ALA A 43 11.51 6.85 7.50
N ARG A 44 10.77 7.78 8.15
CA ARG A 44 11.23 8.58 9.27
C ARG A 44 11.38 7.72 10.53
N HIS A 45 12.54 7.80 11.17
CA HIS A 45 12.81 7.12 12.43
C HIS A 45 12.00 7.71 13.60
N GLN A 46 11.72 6.86 14.59
CA GLN A 46 11.17 7.30 15.87
C GLN A 46 12.20 8.12 16.65
N SER A 47 11.72 9.04 17.48
CA SER A 47 12.53 9.87 18.39
C SER A 47 12.06 9.70 19.83
N GLU A 48 12.97 9.83 20.79
CA GLU A 48 12.68 9.69 22.23
C GLU A 48 11.62 10.70 22.72
N THR A 49 11.62 11.90 22.15
CA THR A 49 10.61 12.94 22.40
C THR A 49 10.13 13.56 21.09
N PRO A 50 8.90 14.10 21.04
CA PRO A 50 8.38 14.73 19.83
C PRO A 50 9.08 16.08 19.54
N ALA A 51 9.02 16.51 18.28
CA ALA A 51 9.44 17.85 17.88
C ALA A 51 8.43 18.92 18.36
N ARG A 52 8.84 20.20 18.34
CA ARG A 52 7.95 21.33 18.65
C ARG A 52 6.67 21.34 17.79
N GLN A 53 6.83 20.98 16.52
CA GLN A 53 5.73 20.69 15.60
C GLN A 53 5.83 19.21 15.21
N ALA A 54 4.98 18.38 15.79
CA ALA A 54 5.01 16.94 15.56
C ALA A 54 4.39 16.55 14.21
N TRP A 55 3.43 17.33 13.72
CA TRP A 55 2.70 17.08 12.49
C TRP A 55 2.46 18.40 11.73
N ASP A 56 2.62 18.35 10.41
CA ASP A 56 2.28 19.47 9.53
C ASP A 56 0.82 19.34 9.07
N HIS A 57 -0.07 20.10 9.71
CA HIS A 57 -1.49 20.15 9.35
C HIS A 57 -1.76 21.05 8.13
N GLU A 58 -0.78 21.84 7.69
CA GLU A 58 -0.94 22.78 6.59
C GLU A 58 -0.52 22.20 5.24
N TRP A 59 0.07 20.99 5.24
CA TRP A 59 0.55 20.30 4.03
C TRP A 59 -0.47 20.36 2.87
N LYS A 60 0.04 20.73 1.68
CA LYS A 60 -0.70 20.80 0.41
C LYS A 60 -0.01 19.94 -0.64
N ARG A 61 -0.81 19.39 -1.57
CA ARG A 61 -0.36 18.59 -2.71
C ARG A 61 0.20 19.47 -3.83
#